data_AF-A0A2T6IHK6-F1
#
_entry.id   AF-A0A2T6IHK6-F1
#
_cell.length_a   1.000
_cell.length_b   1.000
_cell.length_c   1.000
_cell.angle_alpha   90.00
_cell.angle_beta   90.00
_cell.angle_gamma   90.00
#
_symmetry.space_group_name_H-M   'P 1'
#
loop_
_entity.id
_entity.type
_entity.pdbx_description
1 polymer ?
#
loop_
_entity_poly.entity_id
_entity_poly.type
_entity_poly.pdbx_seq_one_letter_code
_entity_poly.pdbx_strand_id
1 'polypeptide(L)'
;MPTDAGGQVRTDFGGEKDEDERRSTEKKAGHLGVSKWQGEQRDQPRDCVAYVLSWPQIPGRFFPDKAKALRVPVGPLFGRLKNGESIEVPGEGRIVTPDQVCGPGTPGQMVLVIECVEPQQATLALERLKVDLDRLTFVFHMTPPSILHSEEYARFVKAVTGSLTRHVIVNQSGSPVDVSPFVHASKLRRFLHDLIPPVFPFPSSPVPLSSTPSAVSGTLSHPSSLSSPRVTQPLSDLWGVEDARVVYPRSLVKFDLSTLEK
;
A
#
# COMPACT_ATOMS: atom_id res chain seq x y z
N MET A 1 -7.76 4.72 -90.51
CA MET A 1 -9.05 4.09 -90.84
C MET A 1 -9.28 2.97 -89.85
N PRO A 2 -10.47 2.92 -89.25
CA PRO A 2 -10.69 3.25 -87.82
C PRO A 2 -11.41 2.08 -87.10
N THR A 3 -11.67 2.13 -85.79
CA THR A 3 -12.96 2.54 -85.15
C THR A 3 -12.83 2.28 -83.63
N ASP A 4 -13.54 2.89 -82.67
CA ASP A 4 -14.47 4.02 -82.57
C ASP A 4 -14.79 4.26 -81.07
N ALA A 5 -15.19 5.50 -80.74
CA ALA A 5 -16.05 6.01 -79.63
C ALA A 5 -15.81 5.57 -78.17
N GLY A 6 -15.91 6.41 -77.14
CA GLY A 6 -16.47 7.76 -76.97
C GLY A 6 -16.95 7.90 -75.52
N GLY A 7 -16.90 9.09 -74.91
CA GLY A 7 -17.51 9.30 -73.59
C GLY A 7 -16.90 10.43 -72.76
N GLN A 8 -17.34 11.65 -73.04
CA GLN A 8 -17.10 12.88 -72.29
C GLN A 8 -18.15 13.05 -71.19
N VAL A 9 -17.77 13.42 -69.96
CA VAL A 9 -18.53 14.38 -69.14
C VAL A 9 -17.54 15.27 -68.37
N ARG A 10 -17.65 16.57 -68.63
CA ARG A 10 -17.10 17.68 -67.85
C ARG A 10 -18.08 18.00 -66.73
N THR A 11 -17.57 18.40 -65.58
CA THR A 11 -18.10 19.57 -64.86
C THR A 11 -16.91 20.30 -64.25
N ASP A 12 -16.76 21.56 -64.67
CA ASP A 12 -15.84 22.57 -64.17
C ASP A 12 -16.03 22.83 -62.67
N PHE A 13 -15.00 23.33 -61.98
CA PHE A 13 -14.96 24.71 -61.46
C PHE A 13 -13.52 25.08 -61.07
N GLY A 14 -13.04 26.21 -61.60
CA GLY A 14 -11.75 26.84 -61.31
C GLY A 14 -11.47 27.02 -59.81
N GLY A 15 -10.22 27.03 -59.36
CA GLY A 15 -9.19 27.97 -59.80
C GLY A 15 -9.37 29.28 -59.04
N GLU A 16 -8.46 29.61 -58.11
CA GLU A 16 -7.56 30.76 -58.23
C GLU A 16 -6.82 31.08 -56.90
N LYS A 17 -5.47 31.05 -56.99
CA LYS A 17 -4.46 31.89 -56.31
C LYS A 17 -4.14 31.73 -54.82
N ASP A 18 -3.03 31.01 -54.60
CA ASP A 18 -1.88 31.44 -53.79
C ASP A 18 -1.54 32.93 -54.07
N GLU A 19 -1.27 33.73 -53.02
CA GLU A 19 -0.17 34.72 -53.02
C GLU A 19 0.09 35.50 -51.71
N ASP A 20 -0.50 35.18 -50.54
CA ASP A 20 -0.42 36.10 -49.37
C ASP A 20 0.18 35.59 -48.05
N GLU A 21 0.95 34.50 -48.03
CA GLU A 21 1.48 33.94 -46.76
C GLU A 21 3.02 33.82 -46.67
N ARG A 22 3.76 34.67 -47.38
CA ARG A 22 5.25 34.70 -47.30
C ARG A 22 5.86 35.92 -46.61
N ARG A 23 5.10 36.66 -45.80
CA ARG A 23 5.64 37.84 -45.08
C ARG A 23 5.22 37.89 -43.60
N SER A 24 5.70 36.96 -42.80
CA SER A 24 5.69 37.08 -41.33
C SER A 24 6.67 36.12 -40.65
N THR A 25 7.90 35.99 -41.18
CA THR A 25 9.05 35.59 -40.36
C THR A 25 9.50 36.76 -39.49
N GLU A 26 9.95 36.45 -38.27
CA GLU A 26 10.59 37.33 -37.26
C GLU A 26 9.66 38.07 -36.29
N LYS A 27 9.24 37.37 -35.22
CA LYS A 27 9.41 37.78 -33.81
C LYS A 27 8.61 36.87 -32.89
N LYS A 28 9.31 35.97 -32.19
CA LYS A 28 9.18 35.65 -30.74
C LYS A 28 9.97 34.38 -30.43
N ALA A 29 11.30 34.51 -30.47
CA ALA A 29 12.14 33.73 -29.56
C ALA A 29 11.91 34.32 -28.16
N GLY A 30 11.30 33.57 -27.25
CA GLY A 30 11.04 34.04 -25.89
C GLY A 30 10.29 33.02 -25.06
N HIS A 31 11.03 32.40 -24.14
CA HIS A 31 10.56 31.46 -23.10
C HIS A 31 10.17 30.07 -23.61
N LEU A 32 11.18 29.22 -23.82
CA LEU A 32 11.07 27.79 -23.49
C LEU A 32 10.81 27.72 -21.99
N GLY A 33 9.54 27.84 -21.60
CA GLY A 33 9.12 27.61 -20.24
C GLY A 33 9.60 26.23 -19.85
N VAL A 34 10.50 26.18 -18.86
CA VAL A 34 10.71 24.97 -18.06
C VAL A 34 9.31 24.48 -17.75
N SER A 35 8.92 23.32 -18.29
CA SER A 35 7.63 22.71 -17.98
C SER A 35 7.63 22.61 -16.46
N LYS A 36 6.91 23.54 -15.82
CA LYS A 36 6.72 23.55 -14.39
C LYS A 36 6.11 22.19 -14.15
N TRP A 37 6.87 21.27 -13.56
CA TRP A 37 6.34 20.01 -13.07
C TRP A 37 5.25 20.43 -12.10
N GLN A 38 4.02 20.43 -12.60
CA GLN A 38 2.84 20.58 -11.79
C GLN A 38 2.74 19.23 -11.10
N GLY A 39 3.48 19.09 -9.99
CA GLY A 39 3.35 17.94 -9.11
C GLY A 39 1.86 17.73 -8.92
N GLU A 40 1.42 16.54 -9.31
CA GLU A 40 0.05 16.03 -9.27
C GLU A 40 -0.95 17.02 -8.66
N GLN A 41 -1.71 17.73 -9.51
CA GLN A 41 -2.93 18.36 -9.04
C GLN A 41 -3.76 17.26 -8.36
N ARG A 42 -3.81 17.27 -7.02
CA ARG A 42 -4.59 16.32 -6.21
C ARG A 42 -6.07 16.70 -6.27
N ASP A 43 -6.66 16.60 -7.45
CA ASP A 43 -8.08 16.84 -7.65
C ASP A 43 -8.77 15.52 -8.00
N GLN A 44 -9.14 14.77 -6.95
CA GLN A 44 -10.34 13.93 -6.84
C GLN A 44 -10.38 13.25 -5.45
N PRO A 45 -11.56 13.06 -4.82
CA PRO A 45 -11.67 12.25 -3.61
C PRO A 45 -11.09 10.87 -3.92
N ARG A 46 -10.02 10.50 -3.23
CA ARG A 46 -9.42 9.18 -3.43
C ARG A 46 -10.28 8.17 -2.69
N ASP A 47 -10.65 7.10 -3.38
CA ASP A 47 -11.35 6.00 -2.75
C ASP A 47 -10.48 5.41 -1.63
N CYS A 48 -11.12 5.06 -0.51
CA CYS A 48 -10.49 4.22 0.50
C CYS A 48 -10.39 2.80 -0.05
N VAL A 49 -9.21 2.21 0.04
CA VAL A 49 -8.98 0.83 -0.37
C VAL A 49 -8.60 0.00 0.85
N ALA A 50 -9.31 -1.11 1.04
CA ALA A 50 -9.01 -2.07 2.09
C ALA A 50 -9.02 -3.50 1.51
N TYR A 51 -7.96 -4.26 1.79
CA TYR A 51 -7.81 -5.64 1.38
C TYR A 51 -7.76 -6.56 2.60
N VAL A 52 -8.63 -7.57 2.62
CA VAL A 52 -8.59 -8.65 3.60
C VAL A 52 -8.02 -9.88 2.93
N LEU A 53 -6.81 -10.25 3.31
CA LEU A 53 -6.18 -11.48 2.87
C LEU A 53 -6.52 -12.55 3.90
N SER A 54 -7.15 -13.64 3.47
CA SER A 54 -7.47 -14.76 4.34
C SER A 54 -6.88 -16.05 3.79
N TRP A 55 -6.22 -16.80 4.67
CA TRP A 55 -5.70 -18.11 4.33
C TRP A 55 -6.70 -19.18 4.78
N PRO A 56 -6.87 -20.27 4.00
CA PRO A 56 -7.73 -21.37 4.40
C PRO A 56 -7.14 -22.11 5.60
N GLN A 57 -8.00 -22.82 6.33
CA GLN A 57 -7.56 -23.74 7.38
C GLN A 57 -6.62 -24.79 6.79
N ILE A 58 -5.50 -25.02 7.47
CA ILE A 58 -4.57 -26.09 7.13
C ILE A 58 -5.11 -27.38 7.78
N PRO A 59 -5.51 -28.39 6.98
CA PRO A 59 -6.02 -29.63 7.54
C PRO A 59 -4.93 -30.34 8.34
N GLY A 60 -5.33 -30.98 9.44
CA GLY A 60 -4.40 -31.72 10.28
C GLY A 60 -3.81 -32.93 9.56
N ARG A 61 -2.70 -33.43 10.11
CA ARG A 61 -2.02 -34.60 9.55
C ARG A 61 -2.94 -35.82 9.57
N PHE A 62 -3.13 -36.45 8.42
CA PHE A 62 -3.84 -37.73 8.32
C PHE A 62 -2.94 -38.88 8.81
N PHE A 63 -3.53 -39.82 9.55
CA PHE A 63 -2.88 -40.99 10.12
C PHE A 63 -3.42 -42.28 9.45
N PRO A 64 -2.75 -42.79 8.39
CA PRO A 64 -3.20 -43.97 7.66
C PRO A 64 -3.40 -45.21 8.53
N ASP A 65 -2.56 -45.40 9.55
CA ASP A 65 -2.63 -46.58 10.40
C ASP A 65 -3.87 -46.56 11.31
N LYS A 66 -4.32 -45.37 11.75
CA LYS A 66 -5.61 -45.23 12.46
C LYS A 66 -6.78 -45.58 11.54
N ALA A 67 -6.75 -45.12 10.29
CA ALA A 67 -7.80 -45.43 9.32
C ALA A 67 -7.85 -46.94 8.98
N LYS A 68 -6.70 -47.60 8.84
CA LYS A 68 -6.61 -49.05 8.66
C LYS A 68 -7.13 -49.83 9.88
N ALA A 69 -6.80 -49.40 11.09
CA ALA A 69 -7.33 -49.99 12.33
C ALA A 69 -8.86 -49.87 12.41
N LEU A 70 -9.43 -48.82 11.80
CA LEU A 70 -10.87 -48.61 11.65
C LEU A 70 -11.46 -49.30 10.40
N ARG A 71 -10.73 -50.22 9.76
CA ARG A 71 -11.16 -50.99 8.58
C ARG A 71 -11.54 -50.12 7.37
N VAL A 72 -11.09 -48.87 7.32
CA VAL A 72 -11.29 -48.03 6.14
C VAL A 72 -10.38 -48.56 5.03
N PRO A 73 -10.92 -48.95 3.86
CA PRO A 73 -10.09 -49.43 2.76
C PRO A 73 -9.20 -48.31 2.22
N VAL A 74 -7.96 -48.67 1.88
CA VAL A 74 -7.00 -47.73 1.29
C VAL A 74 -7.52 -47.30 -0.08
N GLY A 75 -7.52 -45.99 -0.34
CA GLY A 75 -8.00 -45.43 -1.61
C GLY A 75 -8.75 -44.11 -1.42
N PRO A 76 -9.77 -43.82 -2.26
CA PRO A 76 -10.46 -42.53 -2.27
C PRO A 76 -11.04 -42.11 -0.92
N LEU A 77 -11.45 -43.06 -0.07
CA LEU A 77 -12.01 -42.76 1.25
C LEU A 77 -11.01 -42.09 2.20
N PHE A 78 -9.71 -42.35 2.05
CA PHE A 78 -8.68 -41.64 2.82
C PHE A 78 -8.62 -40.16 2.44
N GLY A 79 -8.76 -39.86 1.15
CA GLY A 79 -8.79 -38.48 0.65
C GLY A 79 -9.99 -37.71 1.19
N ARG A 80 -11.17 -38.34 1.21
CA ARG A 80 -12.40 -37.76 1.76
C ARG A 80 -12.25 -37.44 3.26
N LEU A 81 -11.74 -38.39 4.05
CA LEU A 81 -11.45 -38.18 5.47
C LEU A 81 -10.43 -37.06 5.69
N LYS A 82 -9.36 -37.01 4.89
CA LYS A 82 -8.35 -35.95 4.95
C LYS A 82 -8.93 -34.57 4.61
N ASN A 83 -9.95 -34.51 3.76
CA ASN A 83 -10.63 -33.28 3.36
C ASN A 83 -11.73 -32.85 4.35
N GLY A 84 -11.92 -33.56 5.46
CA GLY A 84 -12.92 -33.20 6.47
C GLY A 84 -14.29 -33.83 6.24
N GLU A 85 -14.43 -34.78 5.31
CA GLU A 85 -15.69 -35.50 5.10
C GLU A 85 -15.77 -36.76 5.95
N SER A 86 -16.89 -36.95 6.64
CA SER A 86 -17.24 -38.23 7.25
C SER A 86 -17.61 -39.25 6.18
N ILE A 87 -17.15 -40.49 6.35
CA ILE A 87 -17.41 -41.58 5.40
C ILE A 87 -18.04 -42.76 6.12
N GLU A 88 -18.83 -43.54 5.38
CA GLU A 88 -19.33 -44.84 5.83
C GLU A 88 -18.36 -45.94 5.37
N VAL A 89 -18.03 -46.87 6.27
CA VAL A 89 -17.17 -48.02 5.96
C VAL A 89 -17.97 -49.05 5.16
N PRO A 90 -17.55 -49.39 3.93
CA PRO A 90 -18.27 -50.34 3.09
C PRO A 90 -18.42 -51.71 3.77
N GLY A 91 -19.63 -52.26 3.76
CA GLY A 91 -19.95 -53.59 4.32
C GLY A 91 -20.13 -53.64 5.83
N GLU A 92 -19.76 -52.59 6.59
CA GLU A 92 -19.91 -52.53 8.05
C GLU A 92 -20.96 -51.48 8.47
N GLY A 93 -21.27 -50.50 7.61
CA GLY A 93 -22.26 -49.45 7.87
C GLY A 93 -21.82 -48.40 8.90
N ARG A 94 -20.60 -48.52 9.43
CA ARG A 94 -20.07 -47.62 10.46
C ARG A 94 -19.58 -46.31 9.87
N ILE A 95 -19.96 -45.19 10.47
CA ILE A 95 -19.44 -43.86 10.09
C ILE A 95 -18.11 -43.59 10.79
N VAL A 96 -17.09 -43.24 10.01
CA VAL A 96 -15.79 -42.76 10.49
C VAL A 96 -15.69 -41.26 10.21
N THR A 97 -15.34 -40.49 11.23
CA THR A 97 -15.17 -39.03 11.11
C THR A 97 -13.69 -38.66 10.94
N PRO A 98 -13.39 -37.49 10.33
CA PRO A 98 -12.02 -37.00 10.16
C PRO A 98 -11.22 -36.95 11.46
N ASP A 99 -11.82 -36.50 12.58
CA ASP A 99 -11.12 -36.34 13.86
C ASP A 99 -10.60 -37.65 14.46
N GLN A 100 -11.16 -38.80 14.05
CA GLN A 100 -10.68 -40.12 14.49
C GLN A 100 -9.35 -40.49 13.82
N VAL A 101 -9.06 -39.93 12.65
CA VAL A 101 -7.94 -40.33 11.78
C VAL A 101 -7.03 -39.16 11.37
N CYS A 102 -7.43 -37.92 11.62
CA CYS A 102 -6.66 -36.71 11.39
C CYS A 102 -6.29 -36.06 12.73
N GLY A 103 -5.14 -35.38 12.78
CA GLY A 103 -4.83 -34.46 13.86
C GLY A 103 -5.69 -33.19 13.79
N PRO A 104 -5.64 -32.31 14.80
CA PRO A 104 -6.30 -31.01 14.73
C PRO A 104 -5.72 -30.19 13.57
N GLY A 105 -6.58 -29.49 12.85
CA GLY A 105 -6.16 -28.50 11.85
C GLY A 105 -5.59 -27.25 12.49
N THR A 106 -4.83 -26.47 11.72
CA THR A 106 -4.38 -25.13 12.14
C THR A 106 -5.24 -24.09 11.43
N PRO A 107 -5.92 -23.18 12.16
CA PRO A 107 -6.72 -22.14 11.54
C PRO A 107 -5.84 -21.27 10.64
N GLY A 108 -6.33 -20.96 9.44
CA GLY A 108 -5.63 -20.06 8.54
C GLY A 108 -5.69 -18.64 9.07
N GLN A 109 -4.63 -17.87 8.90
CA GLN A 109 -4.56 -16.49 9.41
C GLN A 109 -5.35 -15.51 8.52
N MET A 110 -5.46 -14.27 8.98
CA MET A 110 -5.98 -13.13 8.23
C MET A 110 -5.04 -11.93 8.37
N VAL A 111 -4.93 -11.15 7.30
CA VAL A 111 -4.17 -9.90 7.26
C VAL A 111 -5.06 -8.83 6.63
N LEU A 112 -5.06 -7.64 7.21
CA LEU A 112 -5.75 -6.47 6.69
C LEU A 112 -4.71 -5.46 6.18
N VAL A 113 -4.92 -4.92 4.98
CA VAL A 113 -4.20 -3.76 4.47
C VAL A 113 -5.22 -2.66 4.23
N ILE A 114 -5.00 -1.47 4.77
CA ILE A 114 -5.95 -0.36 4.65
C ILE A 114 -5.25 0.96 4.39
N GLU A 115 -5.81 1.72 3.44
CA GLU A 115 -5.47 3.11 3.15
C GLU A 115 -6.73 3.95 3.21
N CYS A 116 -6.77 4.90 4.15
CA CYS A 116 -7.78 5.94 4.21
C CYS A 116 -7.14 7.27 3.82
N VAL A 117 -7.83 8.08 3.03
CA VAL A 117 -7.47 9.45 2.69
C VAL A 117 -8.36 10.49 3.38
N GLU A 118 -9.46 10.05 4.01
CA GLU A 118 -10.33 10.86 4.86
C GLU A 118 -10.71 10.10 6.14
N PRO A 119 -10.88 10.78 7.29
CA PRO A 119 -11.25 10.13 8.56
C PRO A 119 -12.53 9.29 8.52
N GLN A 120 -13.56 9.77 7.80
CA GLN A 120 -14.87 9.12 7.71
C GLN A 120 -14.79 7.74 7.06
N GLN A 121 -13.77 7.51 6.22
CA GLN A 121 -13.55 6.24 5.55
C GLN A 121 -13.17 5.12 6.54
N ALA A 122 -12.54 5.45 7.67
CA ALA A 122 -12.23 4.45 8.70
C ALA A 122 -13.50 3.88 9.35
N THR A 123 -14.50 4.75 9.60
CA THR A 123 -15.81 4.34 10.09
C THR A 123 -16.52 3.45 9.06
N LEU A 124 -16.53 3.85 7.78
CA LEU A 124 -17.12 3.04 6.70
C LEU A 124 -16.41 1.70 6.51
N ALA A 125 -15.09 1.66 6.65
CA ALA A 125 -14.32 0.42 6.59
C ALA A 125 -14.74 -0.53 7.70
N LEU A 126 -14.94 -0.04 8.93
CA LEU A 126 -15.39 -0.87 10.05
C LEU A 126 -16.76 -1.51 9.78
N GLU A 127 -17.69 -0.78 9.17
CA GLU A 127 -19.03 -1.28 8.85
C GLU A 127 -19.03 -2.35 7.73
N ARG A 128 -18.05 -2.29 6.82
CA ARG A 128 -18.00 -3.14 5.62
C ARG A 128 -17.05 -4.32 5.72
N LEU A 129 -15.99 -4.20 6.51
CA LEU A 129 -14.97 -5.25 6.64
C LEU A 129 -15.47 -6.39 7.51
N LYS A 130 -15.30 -7.61 7.01
CA LYS A 130 -15.56 -8.85 7.76
C LYS A 130 -14.21 -9.45 8.14
N VAL A 131 -13.79 -9.19 9.37
CA VAL A 131 -12.54 -9.71 9.93
C VAL A 131 -12.84 -10.56 11.16
N ASP A 132 -12.21 -11.72 11.24
CA ASP A 132 -12.21 -12.56 12.42
C ASP A 132 -10.99 -12.18 13.27
N LEU A 133 -11.25 -11.61 14.45
CA LEU A 133 -10.19 -11.09 15.33
C LEU A 133 -9.29 -12.18 15.89
N ASP A 134 -9.77 -13.42 15.99
CA ASP A 134 -8.97 -14.56 16.45
C ASP A 134 -7.99 -15.05 15.38
N ARG A 135 -8.23 -14.66 14.13
CA ARG A 135 -7.37 -15.00 12.97
C ARG A 135 -6.56 -13.82 12.46
N LEU A 136 -6.93 -12.59 12.81
CA LEU A 136 -6.31 -11.36 12.32
C LEU A 136 -4.96 -11.11 13.01
N THR A 137 -3.87 -11.39 12.29
CA THR A 137 -2.51 -11.27 12.83
C THR A 137 -1.89 -9.89 12.58
N PHE A 138 -2.05 -9.35 11.37
CA PHE A 138 -1.50 -8.04 11.01
C PHE A 138 -2.53 -7.12 10.39
N VAL A 139 -2.45 -5.83 10.77
CA VAL A 139 -3.12 -4.72 10.10
C VAL A 139 -2.05 -3.76 9.59
N PHE A 140 -1.93 -3.62 8.28
CA PHE A 140 -1.02 -2.69 7.62
C PHE A 140 -1.73 -1.37 7.34
N HIS A 141 -1.23 -0.31 7.95
CA HIS A 141 -1.77 1.04 7.85
C HIS A 141 -0.95 1.84 6.83
N MET A 142 -1.48 2.00 5.61
CA MET A 142 -0.91 2.85 4.56
C MET A 142 -1.51 4.26 4.55
N THR A 143 -2.28 4.60 5.59
CA THR A 143 -2.98 5.86 5.78
C THR A 143 -2.02 7.00 6.19
N PRO A 144 -2.17 8.24 5.68
CA PRO A 144 -1.39 9.41 6.08
C PRO A 144 -1.43 9.73 7.59
N PRO A 145 -0.36 10.35 8.14
CA PRO A 145 -0.29 10.66 9.58
C PRO A 145 -1.45 11.52 10.09
N SER A 146 -1.94 12.47 9.30
CA SER A 146 -3.06 13.35 9.69
C SER A 146 -4.34 12.58 10.01
N ILE A 147 -4.55 11.43 9.36
CA ILE A 147 -5.75 10.60 9.52
C ILE A 147 -5.52 9.54 10.58
N LEU A 148 -4.30 8.98 10.70
CA LEU A 148 -3.96 8.07 11.81
C LEU A 148 -4.23 8.69 13.19
N HIS A 149 -4.14 10.03 13.28
CA HIS A 149 -4.39 10.78 14.51
C HIS A 149 -5.86 11.18 14.72
N SER A 150 -6.76 10.81 13.81
CA SER A 150 -8.18 11.12 13.96
C SER A 150 -8.86 10.16 14.93
N GLU A 151 -9.94 10.62 15.56
CA GLU A 151 -10.70 9.81 16.51
C GLU A 151 -11.42 8.65 15.81
N GLU A 152 -11.86 8.85 14.57
CA GLU A 152 -12.45 7.84 13.71
C GLU A 152 -11.48 6.69 13.45
N TYR A 153 -10.22 7.02 13.15
CA TYR A 153 -9.21 6.01 12.91
C TYR A 153 -8.83 5.26 14.19
N ALA A 154 -8.75 5.96 15.33
CA ALA A 154 -8.52 5.32 16.63
C ALA A 154 -9.63 4.32 16.98
N ARG A 155 -10.90 4.69 16.75
CA ARG A 155 -12.05 3.78 16.92
C ARG A 155 -11.95 2.56 16.00
N PHE A 156 -11.60 2.76 14.74
CA PHE A 156 -11.38 1.67 13.78
C PHE A 156 -10.28 0.72 14.27
N VAL A 157 -9.09 1.23 14.62
CA VAL A 157 -7.96 0.43 15.11
C VAL A 157 -8.38 -0.42 16.30
N LYS A 158 -9.00 0.21 17.31
CA LYS A 158 -9.45 -0.48 18.51
C LYS A 158 -10.44 -1.61 18.19
N ALA A 159 -11.35 -1.39 17.25
CA ALA A 159 -12.34 -2.39 16.86
C ALA A 159 -11.75 -3.57 16.07
N VAL A 160 -10.64 -3.37 15.35
CA VAL A 160 -9.92 -4.43 14.64
C VAL A 160 -8.75 -5.01 15.43
N THR A 161 -8.62 -4.68 16.72
CA THR A 161 -7.56 -5.21 17.60
C THR A 161 -8.03 -6.46 18.33
N GLY A 162 -7.58 -7.64 17.88
CA GLY A 162 -7.73 -8.92 18.58
C GLY A 162 -6.53 -9.27 19.47
N SER A 163 -6.56 -10.43 20.11
CA SER A 163 -5.49 -10.91 21.00
C SER A 163 -4.14 -11.08 20.27
N LEU A 164 -4.16 -11.50 19.01
CA LEU A 164 -2.99 -11.73 18.16
C LEU A 164 -2.61 -10.53 17.29
N THR A 165 -3.47 -9.51 17.21
CA THR A 165 -3.34 -8.46 16.21
C THR A 165 -2.20 -7.50 16.51
N ARG A 166 -1.38 -7.24 15.49
CA ARG A 166 -0.34 -6.21 15.46
C ARG A 166 -0.60 -5.21 14.34
N HIS A 167 -0.41 -3.94 14.65
CA HIS A 167 -0.61 -2.80 13.77
C HIS A 167 0.73 -2.37 13.19
N VAL A 168 0.90 -2.54 11.88
CA VAL A 168 2.14 -2.18 11.17
C VAL A 168 1.94 -0.86 10.45
N ILE A 169 2.77 0.12 10.78
CA ILE A 169 2.68 1.46 10.21
C ILE A 169 3.52 1.54 8.94
N VAL A 170 2.86 1.66 7.78
CA VAL A 170 3.52 1.69 6.47
C VAL A 170 3.26 3.03 5.80
N ASN A 171 3.68 4.10 6.45
CA ASN A 171 3.55 5.46 5.97
C ASN A 171 4.76 6.32 6.40
N GLN A 172 4.64 7.64 6.25
CA GLN A 172 5.67 8.62 6.63
C GLN A 172 5.60 9.08 8.10
N SER A 173 4.88 8.38 8.98
CA SER A 173 4.74 8.77 10.40
C SER A 173 5.88 8.28 11.30
N GLY A 174 6.71 7.34 10.82
CA GLY A 174 7.86 6.82 11.54
C GLY A 174 9.11 7.71 11.41
N SER A 175 10.17 7.34 12.14
CA SER A 175 11.50 7.93 11.94
C SER A 175 11.97 7.69 10.50
N PRO A 176 12.76 8.61 9.93
CA PRO A 176 13.42 8.37 8.66
C PRO A 176 14.19 7.06 8.69
N VAL A 177 14.22 6.36 7.57
CA VAL A 177 15.01 5.15 7.43
C VAL A 177 16.49 5.52 7.44
N ASP A 178 17.27 4.88 8.31
CA ASP A 178 18.72 5.13 8.42
C ASP A 178 19.49 4.76 7.15
N VAL A 179 18.94 3.86 6.34
CA VAL A 179 19.56 3.32 5.12
C VAL A 179 18.64 3.53 3.93
N SER A 180 19.17 4.19 2.90
CA SER A 180 18.48 4.31 1.61
C SER A 180 18.25 2.93 0.97
N PRO A 181 17.04 2.64 0.46
CA PRO A 181 16.80 1.40 -0.28
C PRO A 181 17.65 1.32 -1.56
N PHE A 182 18.07 2.48 -2.10
CA PHE A 182 18.95 2.57 -3.25
C PHE A 182 20.42 2.63 -2.80
N VAL A 183 20.91 1.53 -2.22
CA VAL A 183 22.25 1.48 -1.61
C VAL A 183 23.36 1.85 -2.61
N HIS A 184 23.31 1.34 -3.83
CA HIS A 184 24.34 1.61 -4.84
C HIS A 184 24.33 3.07 -5.31
N ALA A 185 23.15 3.63 -5.58
CA ALA A 185 23.01 5.04 -5.92
C ALA A 185 23.49 5.97 -4.79
N SER A 186 23.23 5.59 -3.53
CA SER A 186 23.66 6.34 -2.36
C SER A 186 25.19 6.31 -2.20
N LYS A 187 25.83 5.15 -2.46
CA LYS A 187 27.30 5.02 -2.50
C LYS A 187 27.92 5.86 -3.62
N LEU A 188 27.36 5.79 -4.82
CA LEU A 188 27.82 6.59 -5.96
C LEU A 188 27.67 8.08 -5.68
N ARG A 189 26.52 8.51 -5.13
CA ARG A 189 26.30 9.91 -4.74
C ARG A 189 27.30 10.36 -3.68
N ARG A 190 27.63 9.51 -2.70
CA ARG A 190 28.66 9.80 -1.70
C ARG A 190 30.04 9.98 -2.35
N PHE A 191 30.44 9.07 -3.24
CA PHE A 191 31.68 9.20 -3.99
C PHE A 191 31.73 10.50 -4.83
N LEU A 192 30.65 10.82 -5.54
CA LEU A 192 30.56 12.04 -6.34
C LEU A 192 30.55 13.32 -5.47
N HIS A 193 29.94 13.26 -4.29
CA HIS A 193 30.01 14.34 -3.29
C HIS A 193 31.46 14.57 -2.84
N ASP A 194 32.22 13.51 -2.57
CA ASP A 194 33.60 13.63 -2.13
C ASP A 194 34.51 14.21 -3.25
N LEU A 195 34.14 14.05 -4.53
CA LEU A 195 34.85 14.65 -5.67
C LEU A 195 34.45 16.11 -5.94
N ILE A 196 33.15 16.42 -5.99
CA ILE A 196 32.64 17.75 -6.37
C ILE A 196 31.44 18.13 -5.48
N PRO A 197 31.68 18.53 -4.21
CA PRO A 197 30.61 18.82 -3.24
C PRO A 197 29.56 19.86 -3.68
N PRO A 198 29.91 20.97 -4.37
CA PRO A 198 28.93 21.95 -4.79
C PRO A 198 27.92 21.43 -5.81
N VAL A 199 28.32 20.45 -6.63
CA VAL A 199 27.45 19.83 -7.66
C VAL A 199 26.65 18.67 -7.06
N PHE A 200 27.25 17.91 -6.15
CA PHE A 200 26.62 16.79 -5.47
C PHE A 200 26.55 17.05 -3.97
N PRO A 201 25.54 17.77 -3.45
CA PRO A 201 25.46 18.06 -2.03
C PRO A 201 25.17 16.79 -1.21
N PHE A 202 25.67 16.79 0.03
CA PHE A 202 25.44 15.71 0.98
C PHE A 202 23.92 15.51 1.18
N PRO A 203 23.41 14.26 1.24
CA PRO A 203 22.01 14.05 1.59
C PRO A 203 21.79 14.60 3.00
N SER A 204 21.13 15.75 3.10
CA SER A 204 20.77 16.33 4.38
C SER A 204 19.92 15.32 5.15
N SER A 205 20.35 15.00 6.38
CA SER A 205 19.45 14.59 7.47
C SER A 205 18.15 15.41 7.37
N PRO A 206 16.96 14.84 7.65
CA PRO A 206 15.68 15.54 7.50
C PRO A 206 15.80 16.98 8.01
N VAL A 207 15.74 17.92 7.08
CA VAL A 207 15.85 19.34 7.36
C VAL A 207 14.58 19.70 8.12
N PRO A 208 14.63 20.15 9.40
CA PRO A 208 13.53 20.94 9.89
C PRO A 208 13.50 22.19 9.01
N LEU A 209 12.37 22.47 8.38
CA LEU A 209 12.15 23.69 7.59
C LEU A 209 12.36 24.90 8.51
N SER A 210 13.61 25.35 8.65
CA SER A 210 13.94 26.66 9.21
C SER A 210 14.37 27.57 8.07
N SER A 211 13.65 28.67 8.02
CA SER A 211 13.62 29.76 7.08
C SER A 211 14.95 30.53 6.89
N THR A 212 14.86 31.47 5.94
CA THR A 212 15.63 32.74 5.77
C THR A 212 16.76 32.67 4.71
N PRO A 213 17.08 33.77 3.99
CA PRO A 213 17.39 35.09 4.56
C PRO A 213 16.74 36.29 3.87
N SER A 214 16.46 37.34 4.65
CA SER A 214 16.77 38.71 4.24
C SER A 214 16.80 39.61 5.47
N ALA A 215 18.02 40.02 5.83
CA ALA A 215 18.25 41.10 6.75
C ALA A 215 17.82 42.41 6.08
N VAL A 216 16.79 43.06 6.63
CA VAL A 216 16.63 44.50 6.52
C VAL A 216 16.30 45.02 7.92
N SER A 217 17.14 45.93 8.38
CA SER A 217 17.06 46.55 9.71
C SER A 217 15.78 47.37 9.82
N GLY A 218 15.00 47.14 10.88
CA GLY A 218 13.79 47.90 11.20
C GLY A 218 13.17 47.42 12.50
N THR A 219 13.29 48.23 13.54
CA THR A 219 12.73 48.05 14.89
C THR A 219 11.21 47.90 14.88
N LEU A 220 10.65 46.90 15.61
CA LEU A 220 9.61 47.05 16.65
C LEU A 220 8.92 45.70 17.03
N SER A 221 8.83 45.48 18.35
CA SER A 221 7.87 44.66 19.13
C SER A 221 7.68 43.16 18.84
N HIS A 222 8.12 42.36 19.82
CA HIS A 222 7.68 40.98 20.08
C HIS A 222 6.16 40.87 20.28
N PRO A 223 5.56 39.72 19.91
CA PRO A 223 5.08 38.82 20.96
C PRO A 223 5.61 37.40 20.77
N SER A 224 6.22 36.89 21.84
CA SER A 224 6.73 35.53 21.97
C SER A 224 5.55 34.55 22.11
N SER A 225 5.16 33.94 21.00
CA SER A 225 4.43 32.66 21.00
C SER A 225 5.43 31.55 20.72
N LEU A 226 6.17 31.14 21.74
CA LEU A 226 6.88 29.87 21.74
C LEU A 226 5.84 28.75 21.78
N SER A 227 5.43 28.24 20.63
CA SER A 227 4.81 26.92 20.59
C SER A 227 5.89 25.92 20.94
N SER A 228 5.74 25.29 22.11
CA SER A 228 6.52 24.11 22.47
C SER A 228 6.54 23.11 21.31
N PRO A 229 7.60 22.30 21.13
CA PRO A 229 7.51 21.15 20.24
C PRO A 229 6.34 20.32 20.73
N ARG A 230 5.27 20.23 19.92
CA ARG A 230 4.11 19.40 20.24
C ARG A 230 4.65 17.99 20.31
N VAL A 231 4.88 17.49 21.53
CA VAL A 231 5.12 16.08 21.79
C VAL A 231 3.89 15.37 21.27
N THR A 232 3.98 14.85 20.04
CA THR A 232 2.92 14.04 19.47
C THR A 232 2.90 12.77 20.30
N GLN A 233 1.83 12.59 21.08
CA GLN A 233 1.51 11.34 21.76
C GLN A 233 1.71 10.15 20.81
N PRO A 234 2.28 9.03 21.28
CA PRO A 234 2.47 7.86 20.43
C PRO A 234 1.12 7.32 19.96
N LEU A 235 1.11 6.67 18.78
CA LEU A 235 -0.13 6.14 18.19
C LEU A 235 -0.78 5.07 19.08
N SER A 236 0.02 4.30 19.83
CA SER A 236 -0.45 3.31 20.81
C SER A 236 -1.40 3.93 21.84
N ASP A 237 -1.00 5.05 22.44
CA ASP A 237 -1.76 5.76 23.46
C ASP A 237 -3.04 6.35 22.86
N LEU A 238 -2.92 6.94 21.67
CA LEU A 238 -4.05 7.53 20.96
C LEU A 238 -5.10 6.47 20.55
N TRP A 239 -4.65 5.29 20.15
CA TRP A 239 -5.52 4.19 19.77
C TRP A 239 -6.01 3.37 20.96
N GLY A 240 -5.43 3.58 22.14
CA GLY A 240 -5.73 2.80 23.34
C GLY A 240 -5.34 1.33 23.18
N VAL A 241 -4.22 1.06 22.51
CA VAL A 241 -3.65 -0.28 22.33
C VAL A 241 -2.26 -0.33 22.97
N GLU A 242 -1.81 -1.52 23.35
CA GLU A 242 -0.46 -1.71 23.90
C GLU A 242 0.61 -1.28 22.88
N ASP A 243 1.64 -0.57 23.34
CA ASP A 243 2.74 -0.11 22.47
C ASP A 243 3.43 -1.27 21.72
N ALA A 244 3.55 -2.44 22.36
CA ALA A 244 4.10 -3.65 21.76
C ALA A 244 3.31 -4.16 20.52
N ARG A 245 2.06 -3.71 20.34
CA ARG A 245 1.22 -4.04 19.18
C ARG A 245 1.43 -3.09 18.02
N VAL A 246 2.02 -1.91 18.22
CA VAL A 246 2.28 -0.96 17.15
C VAL A 246 3.72 -1.10 16.67
N VAL A 247 3.88 -1.49 15.40
CA VAL A 247 5.17 -1.80 14.80
C VAL A 247 5.51 -0.76 13.74
N TYR A 248 6.64 -0.09 13.94
CA TYR A 248 7.24 0.82 12.98
C TYR A 248 8.39 0.11 12.24
N PRO A 249 8.30 -0.07 10.92
CA PRO A 249 9.39 -0.66 10.12
C PRO A 249 10.67 0.17 10.22
N ARG A 250 11.77 -0.48 10.59
CA ARG A 250 13.11 0.14 10.64
C ARG A 250 13.81 0.21 9.28
N SER A 251 13.31 -0.51 8.28
CA SER A 251 13.85 -0.55 6.93
C SER A 251 12.75 -0.78 5.89
N LEU A 252 12.82 -0.05 4.77
CA LEU A 252 11.92 -0.24 3.63
C LEU A 252 12.28 -1.47 2.78
N VAL A 253 13.47 -2.05 2.96
CA VAL A 253 13.99 -3.11 2.07
C VAL A 253 13.65 -4.51 2.58
N LYS A 254 13.58 -4.69 3.90
CA LYS A 254 13.30 -5.97 4.52
C LYS A 254 12.50 -5.78 5.78
N PHE A 255 11.27 -6.30 5.77
CA PHE A 255 10.43 -6.41 6.96
C PHE A 255 10.35 -7.89 7.33
N ASP A 256 11.04 -8.27 8.41
CA ASP A 256 11.10 -9.65 8.86
C ASP A 256 10.04 -9.91 9.94
N LEU A 257 8.87 -10.37 9.49
CA LEU A 257 7.74 -10.67 10.37
C LEU A 257 8.02 -11.84 11.32
N SER A 258 8.98 -12.73 11.02
CA SER A 258 9.31 -13.86 11.89
C SER A 258 9.86 -13.41 13.25
N THR A 259 10.45 -12.21 13.29
CA THR A 259 10.93 -11.62 14.55
C THR A 259 9.81 -11.17 15.48
N LEU A 260 8.58 -11.05 14.96
CA LEU A 260 7.39 -10.65 15.70
C LEU A 260 6.66 -11.86 16.30
N GLU A 261 6.93 -13.10 15.88
CA GLU A 261 6.24 -14.30 16.39
C GLU A 261 6.74 -14.80 17.77
N LYS A 262 7.27 -13.93 18.62
CA LYS A 262 7.64 -14.27 20.01
C LYS A 262 6.50 -14.03 21.00
#